data_AF-D7NBQ6-F1
#
_entry.id   AF-D7NBQ6-F1
#
_cell.length_a   1.000
_cell.length_b   1.000
_cell.length_c   1.000
_cell.angle_alpha   90.00
_cell.angle_beta   90.00
_cell.angle_gamma   90.00
#
_symmetry.space_group_name_H-M   'P 1'
#
loop_
_entity.id
_entity.type
_entity.pdbx_description
1 polymer ?
#
loop_
_entity_poly.entity_id
_entity_poly.type
_entity_poly.pdbx_seq_one_letter_code
_entity_poly.pdbx_strand_id
1 'polypeptide(L)'
;MTYPYPTDQSSKDKIAKADLMQDGLSQAKTKEALHFTMGRFTARLIVKIAGFKSEFPANAKVENVKFHNQTYGTPATYTPYADGRGEAGSTYTVLVRDASADHTVSLTVGGKAMTAKLQDYSYDVGKSYTYRLTVGKEKLEVGEVTVADWTGREVIPGGEANLSKWDGVTTSAVTPEADGKTYNIKDAEEWVWLCEQVGNNTIPTKDLTVNLTADLNFGGHEMYPLGYTKDNASGKAVGFLGTLNGNHHTIKELKMTKGTYRHLGFIAQLNPRSTVKDLTVECNIKGNCDDTGSEAVTIGGIAGNCMGGTMQNCTVKGTVSSDKIAFYMGGLIGYFYGGTMMQCSNYANVVSLSDDSRIIGGVAGCVADLLLSGYDIPSFMIACVNYGTISVRGDGRAGGITGEAEENQNKPNDVRNTFVACYNVGDIKVVEGKTYVGEQASGLCTATSEKSTALYGCFSAGTLPQNGKPGVSVCKPYGNGVFALSDASDDLPESVGIADTGKNCGKKTRADLNSPATIKAMNDAIEAFNAKEPTHACTYRFKVGPTYPVLE
;
A
#
# COMPACT_ATOMS: atom_id res chain seq x y z
N MET A 1 -15.28 -13.85 28.32
CA MET A 1 -14.44 -15.02 28.66
C MET A 1 -13.80 -14.77 30.01
N THR A 2 -13.82 -15.74 30.91
CA THR A 2 -13.05 -15.71 32.17
C THR A 2 -11.59 -16.05 31.86
N TYR A 3 -10.72 -15.06 31.85
CA TYR A 3 -9.28 -15.27 31.71
C TYR A 3 -8.73 -15.92 32.99
N PRO A 4 -8.20 -17.17 32.94
CA PRO A 4 -7.60 -17.81 34.10
C PRO A 4 -6.25 -17.13 34.42
N TYR A 5 -6.18 -16.39 35.54
CA TYR A 5 -4.94 -15.68 35.90
C TYR A 5 -3.87 -16.66 36.40
N PRO A 6 -2.66 -16.65 35.83
CA PRO A 6 -1.61 -17.57 36.23
C PRO A 6 -1.03 -17.20 37.60
N THR A 7 -1.15 -18.12 38.56
CA THR A 7 -0.55 -18.00 39.90
C THR A 7 0.85 -18.60 39.98
N ASP A 8 1.21 -19.51 39.09
CA ASP A 8 2.60 -19.93 38.90
C ASP A 8 3.32 -18.97 37.96
N GLN A 9 4.20 -18.14 38.53
CA GLN A 9 4.98 -17.11 37.84
C GLN A 9 6.49 -17.38 38.01
N SER A 10 6.88 -18.65 38.24
CA SER A 10 8.24 -19.05 38.62
C SER A 10 9.34 -18.84 37.58
N SER A 11 9.00 -18.54 36.32
CA SER A 11 9.95 -18.31 35.24
C SER A 11 9.59 -17.05 34.45
N LYS A 12 10.54 -16.54 33.65
CA LYS A 12 10.32 -15.38 32.77
C LYS A 12 9.07 -15.56 31.88
N ASP A 13 8.92 -16.73 31.26
CA ASP A 13 7.75 -17.01 30.41
C ASP A 13 6.45 -17.08 31.19
N LYS A 14 6.49 -17.65 32.41
CA LYS A 14 5.32 -17.81 33.27
C LYS A 14 4.86 -16.47 33.84
N ILE A 15 5.77 -15.62 34.31
CA ILE A 15 5.43 -14.28 34.79
C ILE A 15 5.00 -13.35 33.66
N ALA A 16 5.57 -13.48 32.45
CA ALA A 16 5.14 -12.71 31.29
C ALA A 16 3.67 -12.98 30.94
N LYS A 17 3.22 -14.23 31.05
CA LYS A 17 1.80 -14.60 30.87
C LYS A 17 0.89 -13.99 31.93
N ALA A 18 1.40 -13.54 33.08
CA ALA A 18 0.61 -12.88 34.12
C ALA A 18 0.40 -11.39 33.86
N ASP A 19 1.08 -10.80 32.88
CA ASP A 19 0.99 -9.37 32.57
C ASP A 19 -0.28 -9.06 31.74
N LEU A 20 -1.40 -8.94 32.43
CA LEU A 20 -2.69 -8.67 31.81
C LEU A 20 -2.78 -7.21 31.36
N MET A 21 -2.98 -7.01 30.06
CA MET A 21 -3.36 -5.73 29.48
C MET A 21 -4.67 -5.90 28.70
N GLN A 22 -5.56 -4.93 28.79
CA GLN A 22 -6.88 -4.95 28.16
C GLN A 22 -7.26 -3.55 27.68
N ASP A 23 -8.03 -3.51 26.59
CA ASP A 23 -8.77 -2.32 26.16
C ASP A 23 -10.14 -2.78 25.60
N GLY A 24 -11.11 -1.85 25.59
CA GLY A 24 -12.44 -2.09 25.03
C GLY A 24 -12.57 -1.43 23.68
N LEU A 25 -12.65 -2.21 22.60
CA LEU A 25 -12.92 -1.66 21.27
C LEU A 25 -14.42 -1.65 20.99
N SER A 26 -14.99 -0.45 20.86
CA SER A 26 -16.36 -0.23 20.37
C SER A 26 -16.32 0.64 19.13
N GLN A 27 -16.14 0.04 17.96
CA GLN A 27 -16.19 0.74 16.68
C GLN A 27 -17.01 -0.01 15.63
N ALA A 28 -17.78 0.74 14.84
CA ALA A 28 -18.33 0.26 13.57
C ALA A 28 -17.19 0.05 12.55
N LYS A 29 -17.41 -0.76 11.52
CA LYS A 29 -16.42 -1.06 10.47
C LYS A 29 -15.80 0.25 9.93
N THR A 30 -14.48 0.40 10.05
CA THR A 30 -13.72 1.57 9.58
C THR A 30 -12.65 1.14 8.55
N LYS A 31 -12.32 2.05 7.61
CA LYS A 31 -11.21 1.90 6.66
C LYS A 31 -9.90 2.53 7.18
N GLU A 32 -9.95 3.23 8.31
CA GLU A 32 -8.79 3.85 8.94
C GLU A 32 -8.05 2.85 9.85
N ALA A 33 -6.76 3.08 10.06
CA ALA A 33 -5.97 2.28 11.00
C ALA A 33 -6.55 2.42 12.41
N LEU A 34 -6.85 1.28 13.04
CA LEU A 34 -7.31 1.25 14.41
C LEU A 34 -6.16 1.58 15.35
N HIS A 35 -6.22 2.75 15.96
CA HIS A 35 -5.35 3.13 17.07
C HIS A 35 -6.03 2.76 18.38
N PHE A 36 -5.52 1.76 19.09
CA PHE A 36 -5.98 1.40 20.43
C PHE A 36 -4.80 1.33 21.39
N THR A 37 -5.04 1.69 22.64
CA THR A 37 -4.01 1.76 23.68
C THR A 37 -4.34 0.75 24.75
N MET A 38 -3.61 -0.37 24.77
CA MET A 38 -3.80 -1.40 25.78
C MET A 38 -3.47 -0.85 27.17
N GLY A 39 -4.45 -0.85 28.07
CA GLY A 39 -4.26 -0.48 29.47
C GLY A 39 -3.75 -1.67 30.28
N ARG A 40 -2.84 -1.46 31.23
CA ARG A 40 -2.33 -2.52 32.12
C ARG A 40 -3.28 -2.72 33.31
N PHE A 41 -3.63 -3.96 33.62
CA PHE A 41 -4.57 -4.35 34.68
C PHE A 41 -3.89 -5.12 35.82
N THR A 42 -2.58 -4.91 35.98
CA THR A 42 -1.76 -5.57 36.99
C THR A 42 -0.85 -4.59 37.71
N ALA A 43 -0.52 -4.93 38.96
CA ALA A 43 0.55 -4.30 39.73
C ALA A 43 1.71 -5.28 39.90
N ARG A 44 2.94 -4.76 39.91
CA ARG A 44 4.15 -5.55 40.14
C ARG A 44 4.58 -5.45 41.60
N LEU A 45 4.66 -6.57 42.29
CA LEU A 45 5.14 -6.64 43.67
C LEU A 45 6.50 -7.33 43.69
N ILE A 46 7.46 -6.71 44.35
CA ILE A 46 8.82 -7.21 44.51
C ILE A 46 9.13 -7.27 46.00
N VAL A 47 9.51 -8.44 46.48
CA VAL A 47 10.13 -8.59 47.80
C VAL A 47 11.63 -8.73 47.59
N LYS A 48 12.40 -7.82 48.19
CA LYS A 48 13.87 -7.88 48.23
C LYS A 48 14.32 -8.29 49.61
N ILE A 49 15.11 -9.36 49.70
CA ILE A 49 15.73 -9.77 50.96
C ILE A 49 16.86 -8.78 51.26
N ALA A 50 16.63 -7.87 52.21
CA ALA A 50 17.59 -6.86 52.60
C ALA A 50 18.76 -7.47 53.39
N GLY A 51 18.48 -8.51 54.18
CA GLY A 51 19.48 -9.21 54.98
C GLY A 51 18.84 -10.08 56.06
N PHE A 52 19.72 -10.68 56.85
CA PHE A 52 19.38 -11.52 58.00
C PHE A 52 19.98 -10.89 59.25
N LYS A 53 19.25 -10.90 60.37
CA LYS A 53 19.79 -10.46 61.66
C LYS A 53 20.85 -11.43 62.18
N SER A 54 21.64 -10.97 63.16
CA SER A 54 22.84 -11.65 63.69
C SER A 54 22.60 -13.06 64.24
N GLU A 55 21.35 -13.42 64.54
CA GLU A 55 20.98 -14.78 64.98
C GLU A 55 21.07 -15.84 63.87
N PHE A 56 21.15 -15.46 62.60
CA PHE A 56 21.29 -16.39 61.48
C PHE A 56 22.76 -16.52 61.04
N PRO A 57 23.18 -17.71 60.57
CA PRO A 57 24.52 -17.88 60.02
C PRO A 57 24.69 -17.03 58.75
N ALA A 58 25.93 -16.67 58.43
CA ALA A 58 26.25 -15.80 57.28
C ALA A 58 25.78 -16.36 55.92
N ASN A 59 25.56 -17.67 55.82
CA ASN A 59 25.06 -18.35 54.62
C ASN A 59 23.55 -18.65 54.67
N ALA A 60 22.79 -18.03 55.57
CA ALA A 60 21.34 -18.21 55.65
C ALA A 60 20.64 -17.80 54.36
N LYS A 61 19.56 -18.53 54.04
CA LYS A 61 18.77 -18.35 52.83
C LYS A 61 17.29 -18.48 53.15
N VAL A 62 16.49 -17.70 52.43
CA VAL A 62 15.05 -17.90 52.37
C VAL A 62 14.72 -18.95 51.30
N GLU A 63 13.74 -19.79 51.61
CA GLU A 63 13.21 -20.83 50.75
C GLU A 63 11.68 -20.70 50.70
N ASN A 64 11.04 -21.40 49.77
CA ASN A 64 9.57 -21.50 49.69
C ASN A 64 8.82 -20.16 49.71
N VAL A 65 9.38 -19.13 49.09
CA VAL A 65 8.74 -17.81 49.05
C VAL A 65 7.43 -17.89 48.27
N LYS A 66 6.33 -17.45 48.88
CA LYS A 66 5.00 -17.37 48.28
C LYS A 66 4.36 -16.03 48.60
N PHE A 67 3.61 -15.50 47.64
CA PHE A 67 2.72 -14.35 47.89
C PHE A 67 1.30 -14.85 48.04
N HIS A 68 0.52 -14.21 48.89
CA HIS A 68 -0.88 -14.53 49.11
C HIS A 68 -1.71 -13.24 49.06
N ASN A 69 -2.88 -13.32 48.47
CA ASN A 69 -3.86 -12.23 48.47
C ASN A 69 -5.29 -12.81 48.34
N GLN A 70 -6.27 -11.92 48.34
CA GLN A 70 -7.66 -12.21 47.95
C GLN A 70 -8.00 -11.42 46.69
N THR A 71 -8.25 -12.11 45.58
CA THR A 71 -8.65 -11.48 44.32
C THR A 71 -10.15 -11.66 44.13
N TYR A 72 -10.91 -10.55 44.12
CA TYR A 72 -12.38 -10.57 44.15
C TYR A 72 -12.95 -11.47 45.25
N GLY A 73 -12.37 -11.41 46.46
CA GLY A 73 -12.77 -12.23 47.61
C GLY A 73 -12.35 -13.70 47.55
N THR A 74 -11.64 -14.14 46.50
CA THR A 74 -11.12 -15.51 46.39
C THR A 74 -9.63 -15.56 46.76
N PRO A 75 -9.21 -16.39 47.73
CA PRO A 75 -7.80 -16.53 48.09
C PRO A 75 -6.96 -17.03 46.91
N ALA A 76 -5.81 -16.39 46.68
CA ALA A 76 -4.83 -16.82 45.69
C ALA A 76 -3.43 -16.92 46.31
N THR A 77 -2.67 -17.93 45.89
CA THR A 77 -1.28 -18.14 46.29
C THR A 77 -0.39 -18.19 45.06
N TYR A 78 0.62 -17.34 45.03
CA TYR A 78 1.49 -17.15 43.89
C TYR A 78 2.87 -17.75 44.13
N THR A 79 3.40 -18.40 43.10
CA THR A 79 4.82 -18.78 43.05
C THR A 79 5.59 -17.69 42.31
N PRO A 80 6.45 -16.91 43.00
CA PRO A 80 7.13 -15.76 42.41
C PRO A 80 8.21 -16.16 41.42
N TYR A 81 8.52 -15.25 40.50
CA TYR A 81 9.78 -15.25 39.78
C TYR A 81 10.90 -14.88 40.75
N ALA A 82 11.87 -15.77 40.93
CA ALA A 82 13.01 -15.55 41.80
C ALA A 82 14.24 -15.09 40.98
N ASP A 83 14.88 -14.02 41.45
CA ASP A 83 16.20 -13.59 40.99
C ASP A 83 17.16 -13.62 42.19
N GLY A 84 18.00 -14.64 42.25
CA GLY A 84 18.83 -15.00 43.40
C GLY A 84 18.47 -16.35 43.99
N ARG A 85 19.27 -16.83 44.95
CA ARG A 85 19.12 -18.16 45.58
C ARG A 85 18.69 -18.09 47.05
N GLY A 86 18.11 -16.97 47.47
CA GLY A 86 17.54 -16.77 48.80
C GLY A 86 18.45 -16.04 49.79
N GLU A 87 19.69 -15.76 49.40
CA GLU A 87 20.61 -14.87 50.12
C GLU A 87 20.16 -13.40 50.11
N ALA A 88 20.81 -12.58 50.94
CA ALA A 88 20.63 -11.12 50.91
C ALA A 88 20.88 -10.58 49.50
N GLY A 89 19.99 -9.71 49.02
CA GLY A 89 19.95 -9.21 47.66
C GLY A 89 18.99 -9.95 46.74
N SER A 90 18.60 -11.19 47.06
CA SER A 90 17.62 -11.95 46.26
C SER A 90 16.29 -11.22 46.18
N THR A 91 15.62 -11.30 45.03
CA THR A 91 14.31 -10.70 44.80
C THR A 91 13.28 -11.74 44.35
N TYR A 92 12.04 -11.51 44.75
CA TYR A 92 10.89 -12.36 44.43
C TYR A 92 9.78 -11.48 43.89
N THR A 93 9.42 -11.70 42.64
CA THR A 93 8.48 -10.84 41.89
C THR A 93 7.20 -11.59 41.55
N VAL A 94 6.06 -10.94 41.77
CA VAL A 94 4.74 -11.38 41.26
C VAL A 94 4.02 -10.22 40.59
N LEU A 95 3.20 -10.56 39.61
CA LEU A 95 2.16 -9.71 39.07
C LEU A 95 0.84 -10.11 39.71
N VAL A 96 0.13 -9.12 40.24
CA VAL A 96 -1.19 -9.32 40.86
C VAL A 96 -2.24 -8.52 40.08
N ARG A 97 -3.45 -9.06 40.01
CA ARG A 97 -4.58 -8.49 39.28
C ARG A 97 -5.09 -7.23 40.00
N ASP A 98 -5.83 -6.39 39.27
CA ASP A 98 -6.68 -5.37 39.87
C ASP A 98 -7.65 -5.97 40.92
N ALA A 99 -8.06 -5.13 41.88
CA ALA A 99 -8.97 -5.49 42.96
C ALA A 99 -8.54 -6.69 43.84
N SER A 100 -7.24 -6.98 43.92
CA SER A 100 -6.68 -7.90 44.91
C SER A 100 -6.41 -7.18 46.25
N ALA A 101 -6.82 -7.75 47.38
CA ALA A 101 -6.61 -7.22 48.74
C ALA A 101 -5.88 -8.23 49.64
N ASP A 102 -5.57 -7.85 50.89
CA ASP A 102 -4.95 -8.72 51.92
C ASP A 102 -3.62 -9.37 51.49
N HIS A 103 -2.68 -8.54 51.02
CA HIS A 103 -1.40 -9.00 50.49
C HIS A 103 -0.42 -9.37 51.60
N THR A 104 0.04 -10.61 51.57
CA THR A 104 1.07 -11.14 52.46
C THR A 104 2.12 -11.91 51.69
N VAL A 105 3.30 -12.08 52.30
CA VAL A 105 4.36 -12.94 51.80
C VAL A 105 4.74 -13.93 52.88
N SER A 106 4.88 -15.20 52.50
CA SER A 106 5.42 -16.25 53.35
C SER A 106 6.72 -16.79 52.78
N LEU A 107 7.62 -17.24 53.66
CA LEU A 107 8.89 -17.88 53.31
C LEU A 107 9.37 -18.78 54.45
N THR A 108 10.36 -19.63 54.19
CA THR A 108 11.00 -20.49 55.19
C THR A 108 12.49 -20.16 55.33
N VAL A 109 13.02 -20.14 56.56
CA VAL A 109 14.45 -20.01 56.85
C VAL A 109 14.84 -21.04 57.89
N GLY A 110 15.81 -21.91 57.58
CA GLY A 110 16.25 -22.96 58.50
C GLY A 110 15.11 -23.88 58.97
N GLY A 111 14.14 -24.17 58.10
CA GLY A 111 12.95 -24.99 58.40
C GLY A 111 11.80 -24.28 59.12
N LYS A 112 11.96 -23.01 59.52
CA LYS A 112 10.90 -22.23 60.16
C LYS A 112 10.15 -21.37 59.13
N ALA A 113 8.83 -21.53 59.06
CA ALA A 113 7.97 -20.68 58.24
C ALA A 113 7.73 -19.32 58.91
N MET A 114 7.74 -18.26 58.11
CA MET A 114 7.50 -16.88 58.54
C MET A 114 6.60 -16.17 57.53
N THR A 115 5.79 -15.24 58.00
CA THR A 115 4.87 -14.45 57.17
C THR A 115 4.99 -12.96 57.51
N ALA A 116 4.92 -12.11 56.49
CA ALA A 116 4.81 -10.67 56.61
C ALA A 116 3.58 -10.17 55.88
N LYS A 117 2.93 -9.16 56.48
CA LYS A 117 1.89 -8.38 55.82
C LYS A 117 2.53 -7.29 54.97
N LEU A 118 2.10 -7.17 53.72
CA LEU A 118 2.60 -6.17 52.78
C LEU A 118 1.63 -4.99 52.68
N GLN A 119 0.35 -5.27 52.41
CA GLN A 119 -0.69 -4.24 52.24
C GLN A 119 -2.10 -4.83 52.40
N ASP A 120 -3.04 -4.03 52.91
CA ASP A 120 -4.44 -4.43 53.16
C ASP A 120 -5.35 -4.28 51.93
N TYR A 121 -5.12 -3.24 51.15
CA TYR A 121 -6.00 -2.83 50.04
C TYR A 121 -5.35 -3.09 48.68
N SER A 122 -6.11 -2.85 47.61
CA SER A 122 -5.63 -2.99 46.25
C SER A 122 -4.51 -2.03 45.91
N TYR A 123 -3.52 -2.56 45.18
CA TYR A 123 -2.48 -1.75 44.57
C TYR A 123 -3.00 -1.00 43.35
N ASP A 124 -2.44 0.18 43.13
CA ASP A 124 -2.65 0.90 41.86
C ASP A 124 -2.05 0.10 40.70
N VAL A 125 -2.85 -0.12 39.66
CA VAL A 125 -2.42 -0.80 38.43
C VAL A 125 -1.32 0.00 37.75
N GLY A 126 -0.39 -0.70 37.08
CA GLY A 126 0.74 -0.06 36.40
C GLY A 126 1.79 0.55 37.33
N LYS A 127 1.76 0.23 38.64
CA LYS A 127 2.82 0.57 39.59
C LYS A 127 3.65 -0.67 39.98
N SER A 128 4.88 -0.42 40.41
CA SER A 128 5.81 -1.41 40.95
C SER A 128 6.15 -1.08 42.39
N TYR A 129 5.84 -2.00 43.31
CA TYR A 129 6.08 -1.87 44.74
C TYR A 129 7.24 -2.78 45.13
N THR A 130 8.28 -2.23 45.73
CA THR A 130 9.43 -3.00 46.22
C THR A 130 9.50 -2.91 47.74
N TYR A 131 9.33 -4.06 48.38
CA TYR A 131 9.40 -4.24 49.83
C TYR A 131 10.79 -4.74 50.22
N ARG A 132 11.50 -4.00 51.07
CA ARG A 132 12.75 -4.48 51.68
C ARG A 132 12.44 -5.30 52.92
N LEU A 133 12.66 -6.62 52.87
CA LEU A 133 12.44 -7.52 54.01
C LEU A 133 13.74 -7.88 54.70
N THR A 134 13.79 -7.68 56.03
CA THR A 134 14.86 -8.20 56.88
C THR A 134 14.35 -9.41 57.65
N VAL A 135 15.08 -10.53 57.60
CA VAL A 135 14.72 -11.76 58.32
C VAL A 135 15.24 -11.69 59.75
N GLY A 136 14.34 -11.69 60.73
CA GLY A 136 14.65 -11.79 62.16
C GLY A 136 14.21 -13.13 62.78
N LYS A 137 14.55 -13.35 64.04
CA LYS A 137 14.37 -14.61 64.78
C LYS A 137 12.92 -15.12 64.79
N GLU A 138 11.98 -14.21 64.98
CA GLU A 138 10.55 -14.53 65.18
C GLU A 138 9.62 -13.92 64.11
N LYS A 139 10.09 -12.92 63.36
CA LYS A 139 9.26 -12.18 62.40
C LYS A 139 10.09 -11.67 61.22
N LEU A 140 9.39 -11.42 60.12
CA LEU A 140 9.89 -10.64 59.00
C LEU A 140 9.66 -9.16 59.28
N GLU A 141 10.71 -8.35 59.14
CA GLU A 141 10.61 -6.89 59.26
C GLU A 141 10.52 -6.27 57.88
N VAL A 142 9.34 -5.72 57.58
CA VAL A 142 9.10 -4.94 56.37
C VAL A 142 9.67 -3.54 56.58
N GLY A 143 10.76 -3.24 55.88
CA GLY A 143 11.42 -1.94 55.88
C GLY A 143 10.81 -1.00 54.85
N GLU A 144 11.67 -0.18 54.25
CA GLU A 144 11.28 0.78 53.20
C GLU A 144 10.52 0.10 52.06
N VAL A 145 9.42 0.73 51.65
CA VAL A 145 8.63 0.38 50.48
C VAL A 145 8.79 1.47 49.44
N THR A 146 9.39 1.15 48.29
CA THR A 146 9.53 2.09 47.19
C THR A 146 8.48 1.79 46.12
N VAL A 147 7.74 2.82 45.72
CA VAL A 147 6.73 2.73 44.64
C VAL A 147 7.28 3.47 43.42
N ALA A 148 7.30 2.78 42.29
CA ALA A 148 7.71 3.35 41.01
C ALA A 148 6.61 3.16 39.97
N ASP A 149 6.59 4.03 38.97
CA ASP A 149 5.83 3.80 37.76
C ASP A 149 6.34 2.53 37.08
N TRP A 150 5.42 1.60 36.82
CA TRP A 150 5.62 0.42 35.99
C TRP A 150 4.87 0.56 34.66
N THR A 151 4.68 1.81 34.26
CA THR A 151 4.39 2.20 32.88
C THR A 151 5.73 2.27 32.16
N GLY A 152 6.25 1.12 31.77
CA GLY A 152 7.43 1.09 30.88
C GLY A 152 7.13 1.97 29.66
N ARG A 153 7.76 3.16 29.60
CA ARG A 153 7.75 4.05 28.43
C ARG A 153 8.77 3.59 27.38
N GLU A 154 9.42 2.45 27.61
CA GLU A 154 10.21 1.80 26.59
C GLU A 154 9.26 1.11 25.62
N VAL A 155 9.32 1.55 24.36
CA VAL A 155 8.79 0.80 23.23
C VAL A 155 9.27 -0.64 23.37
N ILE A 156 8.37 -1.62 23.43
CA ILE A 156 8.74 -3.04 23.34
C ILE A 156 9.19 -3.25 21.90
N PRO A 157 10.51 -3.37 21.62
CA PRO A 157 10.96 -3.66 20.26
C PRO A 157 10.61 -5.13 19.97
N GLY A 158 10.11 -5.43 18.79
CA GLY A 158 9.82 -6.81 18.38
C GLY A 158 8.37 -7.30 18.60
N GLY A 159 7.41 -6.38 18.70
CA GLY A 159 5.98 -6.67 18.54
C GLY A 159 5.38 -6.14 17.22
N GLU A 160 6.22 -5.56 16.35
CA GLU A 160 5.80 -5.19 15.00
C GLU A 160 5.53 -6.48 14.21
N ALA A 161 4.30 -6.62 13.71
CA ALA A 161 4.01 -7.54 12.62
C ALA A 161 4.76 -7.01 11.39
N ASN A 162 6.05 -7.32 11.30
CA ASN A 162 6.81 -7.12 10.10
C ASN A 162 6.20 -8.04 9.05
N LEU A 163 5.69 -7.45 7.96
CA LEU A 163 5.33 -8.24 6.78
C LEU A 163 6.53 -9.12 6.44
N SER A 164 6.35 -10.43 6.40
CA SER A 164 7.39 -11.35 5.97
C SER A 164 7.83 -10.94 4.56
N LYS A 165 9.11 -10.57 4.44
CA LYS A 165 9.71 -10.24 3.16
C LYS A 165 10.10 -11.53 2.48
N TRP A 166 9.77 -11.64 1.20
CA TRP A 166 10.29 -12.70 0.35
C TRP A 166 11.83 -12.65 0.35
N ASP A 167 12.47 -13.82 0.32
CA ASP A 167 13.93 -13.97 0.34
C ASP A 167 14.57 -13.91 -1.06
N GLY A 168 13.76 -13.77 -2.10
CA GLY A 168 14.20 -13.73 -3.49
C GLY A 168 14.32 -15.09 -4.17
N VAL A 169 14.01 -16.19 -3.47
CA VAL A 169 14.19 -17.55 -4.01
C VAL A 169 13.07 -18.53 -3.67
N THR A 170 12.41 -18.40 -2.52
CA THR A 170 11.46 -19.40 -2.01
C THR A 170 10.12 -19.32 -2.75
N THR A 171 9.55 -20.48 -3.07
CA THR A 171 8.22 -20.60 -3.69
C THR A 171 7.35 -21.51 -2.84
N SER A 172 6.08 -21.13 -2.66
CA SER A 172 5.13 -21.90 -1.87
C SER A 172 3.92 -22.28 -2.73
N ALA A 173 3.61 -23.58 -2.82
CA ALA A 173 2.53 -24.05 -3.67
C ALA A 173 1.17 -23.66 -3.11
N VAL A 174 0.26 -23.21 -3.98
CA VAL A 174 -1.12 -22.85 -3.62
C VAL A 174 -2.08 -23.89 -4.15
N THR A 175 -2.93 -24.42 -3.27
CA THR A 175 -4.04 -25.27 -3.69
C THR A 175 -5.21 -24.36 -4.10
N PRO A 176 -5.80 -24.54 -5.28
CA PRO A 176 -7.00 -23.79 -5.65
C PRO A 176 -8.18 -24.16 -4.74
N GLU A 177 -9.17 -23.28 -4.69
CA GLU A 177 -10.48 -23.57 -4.11
C GLU A 177 -11.18 -24.71 -4.85
N ALA A 178 -12.34 -25.15 -4.34
CA ALA A 178 -13.11 -26.27 -4.88
C ALA A 178 -13.51 -26.14 -6.37
N ASP A 179 -13.49 -24.92 -6.91
CA ASP A 179 -13.76 -24.66 -8.33
C ASP A 179 -12.57 -24.96 -9.26
N GLY A 180 -11.39 -25.25 -8.69
CA GLY A 180 -10.16 -25.56 -9.42
C GLY A 180 -9.52 -24.37 -10.14
N LYS A 181 -10.04 -23.16 -9.99
CA LYS A 181 -9.61 -21.96 -10.73
C LYS A 181 -9.48 -20.71 -9.88
N THR A 182 -9.87 -20.74 -8.61
CA THR A 182 -9.70 -19.65 -7.68
C THR A 182 -8.50 -19.91 -6.76
N TYR A 183 -7.56 -18.98 -6.72
CA TYR A 183 -6.34 -19.03 -5.91
C TYR A 183 -6.33 -17.86 -4.93
N ASN A 184 -6.24 -18.16 -3.64
CA ASN A 184 -6.12 -17.16 -2.57
C ASN A 184 -4.64 -17.05 -2.18
N ILE A 185 -4.05 -15.88 -2.43
CA ILE A 185 -2.63 -15.61 -2.22
C ILE A 185 -2.47 -14.78 -0.94
N LYS A 186 -1.67 -15.25 0.02
CA LYS A 186 -1.42 -14.57 1.31
C LYS A 186 0.02 -14.12 1.49
N ASP A 187 0.95 -14.57 0.65
CA ASP A 187 2.35 -14.18 0.72
C ASP A 187 3.01 -14.13 -0.66
N ALA A 188 4.21 -13.55 -0.71
CA ALA A 188 4.93 -13.33 -1.95
C ALA A 188 5.46 -14.66 -2.55
N GLU A 189 5.76 -15.67 -1.74
CA GLU A 189 6.24 -16.99 -2.21
C GLU A 189 5.17 -17.72 -3.02
N GLU A 190 3.91 -17.63 -2.57
CA GLU A 190 2.74 -18.13 -3.26
C GLU A 190 2.49 -17.41 -4.60
N TRP A 191 2.72 -16.09 -4.65
CA TRP A 191 2.65 -15.33 -5.89
C TRP A 191 3.73 -15.76 -6.90
N VAL A 192 4.97 -15.93 -6.45
CA VAL A 192 6.09 -16.36 -7.31
C VAL A 192 5.79 -17.75 -7.88
N TRP A 193 5.32 -18.68 -7.05
CA TRP A 193 4.89 -20.01 -7.50
C TRP A 193 3.81 -19.90 -8.58
N LEU A 194 2.78 -19.08 -8.39
CA LEU A 194 1.73 -18.88 -9.38
C LEU A 194 2.29 -18.34 -10.71
N CYS A 195 3.25 -17.41 -10.65
CA CYS A 195 3.93 -16.90 -11.85
C CYS A 195 4.64 -18.01 -12.62
N GLU A 196 5.31 -18.94 -11.94
CA GLU A 196 5.93 -20.11 -12.58
C GLU A 196 4.90 -21.01 -13.24
N GLN A 197 3.80 -21.33 -12.54
CA GLN A 197 2.77 -22.21 -13.07
C GLN A 197 2.07 -21.62 -14.30
N VAL A 198 1.79 -20.31 -14.27
CA VAL A 198 1.18 -19.60 -15.41
C VAL A 198 2.18 -19.46 -16.55
N GLY A 199 3.43 -19.07 -16.26
CA GLY A 199 4.47 -18.93 -17.28
C GLY A 199 4.78 -20.24 -18.01
N ASN A 200 4.71 -21.38 -17.30
CA ASN A 200 4.89 -22.71 -17.86
C ASN A 200 3.63 -23.27 -18.54
N ASN A 201 2.52 -22.52 -18.60
CA ASN A 201 1.21 -22.97 -19.09
C ASN A 201 0.64 -24.18 -18.31
N THR A 202 1.10 -24.42 -17.08
CA THR A 202 0.57 -25.48 -16.20
C THR A 202 -0.79 -25.08 -15.63
N ILE A 203 -0.94 -23.81 -15.25
CA ILE A 203 -2.23 -23.23 -14.87
C ILE A 203 -2.74 -22.38 -16.04
N PRO A 204 -3.92 -22.68 -16.61
CA PRO A 204 -4.51 -21.85 -17.65
C PRO A 204 -4.97 -20.52 -17.07
N THR A 205 -4.81 -19.43 -17.83
CA THR A 205 -5.21 -18.09 -17.39
C THR A 205 -6.68 -17.78 -17.64
N LYS A 206 -7.35 -18.56 -18.50
CA LYS A 206 -8.77 -18.37 -18.82
C LYS A 206 -9.62 -18.63 -17.59
N ASP A 207 -10.43 -17.65 -17.21
CA ASP A 207 -11.35 -17.69 -16.06
C ASP A 207 -10.63 -17.89 -14.70
N LEU A 208 -9.29 -17.77 -14.67
CA LEU A 208 -8.46 -17.83 -13.46
C LEU A 208 -8.83 -16.67 -12.54
N THR A 209 -9.15 -16.96 -11.28
CA THR A 209 -9.41 -15.94 -10.27
C THR A 209 -8.29 -15.95 -9.24
N VAL A 210 -7.63 -14.81 -9.05
CA VAL A 210 -6.57 -14.63 -8.08
C VAL A 210 -7.05 -13.60 -7.07
N ASN A 211 -7.11 -13.95 -5.79
CA ASN A 211 -7.46 -13.03 -4.72
C ASN A 211 -6.24 -12.81 -3.84
N LEU A 212 -5.86 -11.55 -3.64
CA LEU A 212 -4.96 -11.23 -2.54
C LEU A 212 -5.75 -11.25 -1.24
N THR A 213 -5.19 -11.90 -0.22
CA THR A 213 -5.75 -11.98 1.13
C THR A 213 -4.87 -11.29 2.17
N ALA A 214 -3.71 -10.80 1.74
CA ALA A 214 -2.78 -9.99 2.49
C ALA A 214 -1.96 -9.12 1.54
N ASP A 215 -1.27 -8.13 2.09
CA ASP A 215 -0.21 -7.42 1.39
C ASP A 215 0.94 -8.39 1.05
N LEU A 216 1.56 -8.24 -0.12
CA LEU A 216 2.70 -9.07 -0.54
C LEU A 216 3.97 -8.23 -0.54
N ASN A 217 5.01 -8.64 0.19
CA ASN A 217 6.28 -7.91 0.23
C ASN A 217 7.40 -8.73 -0.44
N PHE A 218 7.90 -8.22 -1.58
CA PHE A 218 8.94 -8.87 -2.37
C PHE A 218 10.37 -8.55 -1.90
N GLY A 219 10.53 -7.77 -0.83
CA GLY A 219 11.82 -7.51 -0.19
C GLY A 219 12.85 -6.78 -1.07
N GLY A 220 12.43 -6.19 -2.20
CA GLY A 220 13.33 -5.59 -3.17
C GLY A 220 14.14 -6.61 -3.98
N HIS A 221 13.75 -7.88 -3.96
CA HIS A 221 14.36 -8.92 -4.79
C HIS A 221 13.85 -8.85 -6.23
N GLU A 222 14.70 -9.25 -7.18
CA GLU A 222 14.33 -9.23 -8.60
C GLU A 222 13.21 -10.22 -8.88
N MET A 223 12.18 -9.72 -9.55
CA MET A 223 10.99 -10.45 -9.94
C MET A 223 10.84 -10.49 -11.46
N TYR A 224 9.97 -11.39 -11.90
CA TYR A 224 9.43 -11.44 -13.25
C TYR A 224 7.92 -11.26 -13.25
N PRO A 225 7.33 -10.76 -14.34
CA PRO A 225 5.89 -10.56 -14.43
C PRO A 225 5.10 -11.87 -14.40
N LEU A 226 3.86 -11.82 -13.90
CA LEU A 226 2.87 -12.86 -14.19
C LEU A 226 2.66 -12.93 -15.71
N GLY A 227 2.86 -14.12 -16.29
CA GLY A 227 2.81 -14.33 -17.74
C GLY A 227 4.17 -14.61 -18.38
N TYR A 228 5.25 -14.56 -17.60
CA TYR A 228 6.58 -15.01 -18.01
C TYR A 228 7.13 -16.08 -17.07
N THR A 229 8.15 -16.79 -17.53
CA THR A 229 9.05 -17.58 -16.69
C THR A 229 10.39 -16.84 -16.55
N LYS A 230 11.18 -17.23 -15.56
CA LYS A 230 12.52 -16.70 -15.35
C LYS A 230 13.41 -16.80 -16.60
N ASP A 231 13.29 -17.90 -17.34
CA ASP A 231 14.16 -18.23 -18.48
C ASP A 231 13.62 -17.75 -19.84
N ASN A 232 12.38 -17.27 -19.92
CA ASN A 232 11.74 -16.86 -21.17
C ASN A 232 11.43 -15.36 -21.22
N ALA A 233 12.36 -14.53 -20.76
CA ALA A 233 12.10 -13.10 -20.54
C ALA A 233 11.69 -12.35 -21.82
N SER A 234 12.46 -12.46 -22.90
CA SER A 234 12.15 -11.76 -24.16
C SER A 234 11.12 -12.48 -25.04
N GLY A 235 10.55 -13.60 -24.58
CA GLY A 235 9.64 -14.43 -25.36
C GLY A 235 8.22 -13.87 -25.46
N LYS A 236 7.33 -14.69 -26.03
CA LYS A 236 5.90 -14.40 -26.05
C LYS A 236 5.31 -14.55 -24.64
N ALA A 237 4.71 -13.49 -24.12
CA ALA A 237 4.01 -13.54 -22.84
C ALA A 237 2.80 -14.49 -22.90
N VAL A 238 2.59 -15.25 -21.82
CA VAL A 238 1.31 -15.89 -21.54
C VAL A 238 0.34 -14.82 -21.07
N GLY A 239 -0.62 -14.46 -21.92
CA GLY A 239 -1.60 -13.43 -21.58
C GLY A 239 -2.56 -13.89 -20.47
N PHE A 240 -2.91 -12.97 -19.57
CA PHE A 240 -3.85 -13.21 -18.49
C PHE A 240 -5.29 -12.97 -18.97
N LEU A 241 -6.14 -13.99 -18.90
CA LEU A 241 -7.58 -13.96 -19.26
C LEU A 241 -8.48 -14.13 -18.03
N GLY A 242 -7.97 -13.79 -16.86
CA GLY A 242 -8.60 -14.01 -15.56
C GLY A 242 -8.98 -12.73 -14.83
N THR A 243 -9.28 -12.86 -13.55
CA THR A 243 -9.52 -11.75 -12.62
C THR A 243 -8.46 -11.74 -11.53
N LEU A 244 -7.76 -10.63 -11.35
CA LEU A 244 -6.95 -10.34 -10.17
C LEU A 244 -7.72 -9.37 -9.26
N ASN A 245 -8.17 -9.89 -8.12
CA ASN A 245 -8.76 -9.10 -7.04
C ASN A 245 -7.66 -8.75 -6.04
N GLY A 246 -7.21 -7.51 -6.06
CA GLY A 246 -6.28 -6.99 -5.07
C GLY A 246 -6.91 -6.86 -3.69
N ASN A 247 -8.25 -6.78 -3.58
CA ASN A 247 -8.99 -6.67 -2.31
C ASN A 247 -8.45 -5.55 -1.39
N HIS A 248 -7.98 -4.45 -1.99
CA HIS A 248 -7.32 -3.31 -1.36
C HIS A 248 -5.97 -3.62 -0.70
N HIS A 249 -5.35 -4.74 -1.03
CA HIS A 249 -3.99 -5.06 -0.61
C HIS A 249 -2.93 -4.39 -1.47
N THR A 250 -1.72 -4.34 -0.90
CA THR A 250 -0.56 -3.69 -1.49
C THR A 250 0.53 -4.70 -1.84
N ILE A 251 1.04 -4.61 -3.05
CA ILE A 251 2.30 -5.20 -3.49
C ILE A 251 3.43 -4.23 -3.10
N LYS A 252 4.34 -4.67 -2.25
CA LYS A 252 5.42 -3.86 -1.67
C LYS A 252 6.79 -4.29 -2.17
N GLU A 253 7.68 -3.32 -2.28
CA GLU A 253 9.09 -3.51 -2.65
C GLU A 253 9.26 -4.34 -3.93
N LEU A 254 8.34 -4.22 -4.90
CA LEU A 254 8.42 -4.94 -6.16
C LEU A 254 9.59 -4.41 -6.99
N LYS A 255 10.54 -5.27 -7.34
CA LYS A 255 11.70 -4.87 -8.15
C LYS A 255 11.77 -5.71 -9.41
N MET A 256 11.76 -5.05 -10.57
CA MET A 256 12.00 -5.69 -11.86
C MET A 256 12.94 -4.79 -12.67
N THR A 257 14.24 -4.95 -12.47
CA THR A 257 15.25 -4.02 -13.03
C THR A 257 16.31 -4.68 -13.88
N LYS A 258 16.33 -6.01 -13.96
CA LYS A 258 17.32 -6.76 -14.76
C LYS A 258 16.73 -7.52 -15.94
N GLY A 259 15.47 -7.93 -15.85
CA GLY A 259 14.83 -8.74 -16.89
C GLY A 259 14.66 -7.99 -18.21
N THR A 260 14.78 -8.72 -19.31
CA THR A 260 14.57 -8.23 -20.69
C THR A 260 13.15 -8.52 -21.18
N TYR A 261 12.16 -8.41 -20.28
CA TYR A 261 10.76 -8.70 -20.60
C TYR A 261 10.19 -7.70 -21.59
N ARG A 262 9.55 -8.19 -22.66
CA ARG A 262 8.94 -7.33 -23.69
C ARG A 262 7.76 -6.51 -23.14
N HIS A 263 6.91 -7.15 -22.35
CA HIS A 263 5.83 -6.50 -21.63
C HIS A 263 6.12 -6.56 -20.14
N LEU A 264 6.49 -5.42 -19.55
CA LEU A 264 6.96 -5.35 -18.18
C LEU A 264 5.94 -4.67 -17.26
N GLY A 265 5.61 -5.34 -16.17
CA GLY A 265 4.73 -4.87 -15.10
C GLY A 265 4.52 -5.99 -14.10
N PHE A 266 3.74 -5.76 -13.04
CA PHE A 266 3.34 -6.84 -12.13
C PHE A 266 2.69 -8.01 -12.89
N ILE A 267 1.95 -7.70 -13.95
CA ILE A 267 1.41 -8.60 -14.95
C ILE A 267 2.01 -8.22 -16.31
N ALA A 268 2.44 -9.21 -17.10
CA ALA A 268 2.98 -8.96 -18.43
C ALA A 268 1.90 -8.38 -19.36
N GLN A 269 0.83 -9.16 -19.56
CA GLN A 269 -0.22 -8.83 -20.51
C GLN A 269 -1.61 -9.21 -20.00
N LEU A 270 -2.53 -8.25 -20.06
CA LEU A 270 -3.96 -8.46 -19.89
C LEU A 270 -4.60 -8.71 -21.26
N ASN A 271 -5.45 -9.71 -21.38
CA ASN A 271 -6.15 -10.07 -22.62
C ASN A 271 -7.66 -9.75 -22.51
N PRO A 272 -8.42 -9.85 -23.61
CA PRO A 272 -9.82 -9.44 -23.60
C PRO A 272 -10.62 -10.19 -22.52
N ARG A 273 -11.45 -9.42 -21.78
CA ARG A 273 -12.26 -9.88 -20.62
C ARG A 273 -11.49 -10.16 -19.34
N SER A 274 -10.19 -9.88 -19.29
CA SER A 274 -9.45 -9.90 -18.02
C SER A 274 -9.82 -8.69 -17.14
N THR A 275 -9.66 -8.85 -15.82
CA THR A 275 -9.91 -7.78 -14.85
C THR A 275 -8.78 -7.70 -13.83
N VAL A 276 -8.32 -6.50 -13.51
CA VAL A 276 -7.47 -6.20 -12.35
C VAL A 276 -8.18 -5.13 -11.53
N LYS A 277 -8.41 -5.37 -10.24
CA LYS A 277 -9.06 -4.36 -9.41
C LYS A 277 -8.56 -4.29 -7.97
N ASP A 278 -8.77 -3.14 -7.36
CA ASP A 278 -8.55 -2.90 -5.93
C ASP A 278 -7.12 -3.21 -5.48
N LEU A 279 -6.11 -2.76 -6.24
CA LEU A 279 -4.71 -3.13 -6.05
C LEU A 279 -3.82 -1.89 -5.92
N THR A 280 -2.93 -1.88 -4.93
CA THR A 280 -1.81 -0.93 -4.90
C THR A 280 -0.50 -1.63 -5.21
N VAL A 281 0.35 -1.04 -6.06
CA VAL A 281 1.68 -1.57 -6.38
C VAL A 281 2.75 -0.52 -6.09
N GLU A 282 3.66 -0.84 -5.18
CA GLU A 282 4.84 -0.03 -4.84
C GLU A 282 6.07 -0.69 -5.49
N CYS A 283 6.64 -0.02 -6.49
CA CYS A 283 7.56 -0.67 -7.41
C CYS A 283 8.81 0.14 -7.77
N ASN A 284 9.85 -0.58 -8.17
CA ASN A 284 11.00 -0.09 -8.91
C ASN A 284 11.14 -0.98 -10.16
N ILE A 285 10.58 -0.51 -11.26
CA ILE A 285 10.56 -1.21 -12.54
C ILE A 285 11.45 -0.46 -13.53
N LYS A 286 12.37 -1.19 -14.16
CA LYS A 286 13.22 -0.69 -15.23
C LYS A 286 13.16 -1.64 -16.42
N GLY A 287 12.68 -1.16 -17.56
CA GLY A 287 12.72 -1.92 -18.81
C GLY A 287 14.13 -2.05 -19.36
N ASN A 288 14.50 -3.27 -19.74
CA ASN A 288 15.81 -3.58 -20.34
C ASN A 288 15.71 -4.37 -21.65
N CYS A 289 14.49 -4.63 -22.16
CA CYS A 289 14.32 -5.33 -23.44
C CYS A 289 14.75 -4.39 -24.57
N ASP A 290 15.57 -4.88 -25.50
CA ASP A 290 15.93 -4.13 -26.70
C ASP A 290 14.77 -4.18 -27.71
N ASP A 291 14.59 -3.10 -28.47
CA ASP A 291 13.64 -3.09 -29.58
C ASP A 291 14.21 -3.92 -30.74
N THR A 292 13.51 -4.99 -31.10
CA THR A 292 13.86 -5.89 -32.22
C THR A 292 13.00 -5.65 -33.46
N GLY A 293 12.16 -4.60 -33.48
CA GLY A 293 11.36 -4.16 -34.63
C GLY A 293 10.13 -5.03 -34.94
N SER A 294 9.82 -6.04 -34.13
CA SER A 294 8.71 -6.97 -34.38
C SER A 294 7.40 -6.58 -33.68
N GLU A 295 7.49 -6.00 -32.47
CA GLU A 295 6.36 -5.61 -31.62
C GLU A 295 6.82 -4.49 -30.67
N ALA A 296 5.92 -3.60 -30.25
CA ALA A 296 6.26 -2.54 -29.29
C ALA A 296 6.71 -3.13 -27.94
N VAL A 297 7.69 -2.48 -27.31
CA VAL A 297 8.11 -2.81 -25.94
C VAL A 297 7.35 -1.92 -24.96
N THR A 298 6.81 -2.50 -23.90
CA THR A 298 5.84 -1.79 -23.05
C THR A 298 6.14 -1.96 -21.57
N ILE A 299 6.01 -0.88 -20.79
CA ILE A 299 6.25 -0.90 -19.34
C ILE A 299 5.13 -0.17 -18.61
N GLY A 300 4.55 -0.82 -17.61
CA GLY A 300 3.66 -0.20 -16.64
C GLY A 300 3.93 -0.72 -15.23
N GLY A 301 3.50 0.02 -14.20
CA GLY A 301 3.59 -0.45 -12.82
C GLY A 301 2.79 -1.73 -12.55
N ILE A 302 1.62 -1.85 -13.19
CA ILE A 302 0.74 -3.02 -13.04
C ILE A 302 0.77 -3.90 -14.28
N ALA A 303 0.58 -3.33 -15.47
CA ALA A 303 0.56 -4.12 -16.70
C ALA A 303 1.52 -3.55 -17.75
N GLY A 304 2.32 -4.41 -18.37
CA GLY A 304 3.08 -4.00 -19.56
C GLY A 304 2.13 -3.68 -20.71
N ASN A 305 1.25 -4.62 -21.05
CA ASN A 305 0.29 -4.50 -22.14
C ASN A 305 -1.12 -4.84 -21.63
N CYS A 306 -2.14 -4.14 -22.11
CA CYS A 306 -3.53 -4.44 -21.84
C CYS A 306 -4.33 -4.44 -23.14
N MET A 307 -4.77 -5.61 -23.56
CA MET A 307 -5.52 -5.83 -24.78
C MET A 307 -6.99 -6.11 -24.43
N GLY A 308 -7.86 -5.12 -24.45
CA GLY A 308 -9.30 -5.30 -24.19
C GLY A 308 -9.66 -5.70 -22.75
N GLY A 309 -8.76 -5.43 -21.79
CA GLY A 309 -8.97 -5.74 -20.37
C GLY A 309 -9.61 -4.59 -19.57
N THR A 310 -9.97 -4.89 -18.32
CA THR A 310 -10.48 -3.90 -17.37
C THR A 310 -9.48 -3.70 -16.21
N MET A 311 -9.16 -2.44 -15.90
CA MET A 311 -8.40 -2.07 -14.71
C MET A 311 -9.20 -1.07 -13.86
N GLN A 312 -9.48 -1.41 -12.60
CA GLN A 312 -10.36 -0.61 -11.75
C GLN A 312 -9.74 -0.35 -10.36
N ASN A 313 -9.84 0.88 -9.86
CA ASN A 313 -9.45 1.22 -8.49
C ASN A 313 -8.02 0.74 -8.15
N CYS A 314 -7.08 1.03 -9.05
CA CYS A 314 -5.69 0.60 -8.92
C CYS A 314 -4.76 1.80 -8.72
N THR A 315 -3.73 1.62 -7.89
CA THR A 315 -2.76 2.67 -7.57
C THR A 315 -1.33 2.18 -7.77
N VAL A 316 -0.47 3.01 -8.36
CA VAL A 316 0.97 2.71 -8.46
C VAL A 316 1.79 3.79 -7.76
N LYS A 317 2.83 3.36 -7.03
CA LYS A 317 3.84 4.22 -6.40
C LYS A 317 5.25 3.73 -6.75
N GLY A 318 6.24 4.60 -6.56
CA GLY A 318 7.65 4.27 -6.75
C GLY A 318 8.20 4.79 -8.08
N THR A 319 8.83 3.95 -8.89
CA THR A 319 9.47 4.37 -10.14
C THR A 319 9.28 3.36 -11.27
N VAL A 320 8.89 3.86 -12.43
CA VAL A 320 8.85 3.15 -13.70
C VAL A 320 9.82 3.84 -14.64
N SER A 321 10.78 3.10 -15.20
CA SER A 321 11.86 3.69 -16.00
C SER A 321 12.34 2.78 -17.12
N SER A 322 13.15 3.31 -18.03
CA SER A 322 13.86 2.53 -19.04
C SER A 322 15.02 3.34 -19.58
N ASP A 323 16.11 2.69 -20.01
CA ASP A 323 17.23 3.28 -20.80
C ASP A 323 17.25 2.76 -22.24
N LYS A 324 16.20 2.04 -22.67
CA LYS A 324 16.07 1.42 -23.98
C LYS A 324 15.16 2.21 -24.95
N ILE A 325 15.22 1.91 -26.24
CA ILE A 325 14.55 2.68 -27.29
C ILE A 325 13.09 2.23 -27.51
N ALA A 326 12.23 3.12 -28.01
CA ALA A 326 10.88 2.80 -28.51
C ALA A 326 9.94 2.11 -27.49
N PHE A 327 9.85 2.69 -26.28
CA PHE A 327 8.96 2.19 -25.23
C PHE A 327 7.65 2.97 -25.14
N TYR A 328 6.55 2.24 -24.96
CA TYR A 328 5.33 2.79 -24.38
C TYR A 328 5.40 2.64 -22.86
N MET A 329 5.55 3.75 -22.14
CA MET A 329 5.73 3.75 -20.69
C MET A 329 4.62 4.52 -19.99
N GLY A 330 3.90 3.85 -19.10
CA GLY A 330 2.90 4.48 -18.23
C GLY A 330 3.18 4.20 -16.76
N GLY A 331 2.66 5.03 -15.87
CA GLY A 331 2.68 4.74 -14.44
C GLY A 331 1.97 3.43 -14.10
N LEU A 332 0.82 3.14 -14.74
CA LEU A 332 0.05 1.91 -14.52
C LEU A 332 0.19 0.92 -15.65
N ILE A 333 -0.04 1.38 -16.89
CA ILE A 333 -0.05 0.53 -18.09
C ILE A 333 0.91 1.09 -19.14
N GLY A 334 1.77 0.25 -19.71
CA GLY A 334 2.60 0.66 -20.84
C GLY A 334 1.76 0.94 -22.08
N TYR A 335 1.04 -0.07 -22.58
CA TYR A 335 0.13 0.05 -23.70
C TYR A 335 -1.30 -0.36 -23.32
N PHE A 336 -2.23 0.59 -23.40
CA PHE A 336 -3.66 0.35 -23.18
C PHE A 336 -4.38 0.27 -24.53
N TYR A 337 -4.55 -0.96 -25.01
CA TYR A 337 -5.03 -1.31 -26.34
C TYR A 337 -6.45 -1.92 -26.25
N GLY A 338 -7.45 -1.06 -26.17
CA GLY A 338 -8.86 -1.40 -25.97
C GLY A 338 -9.20 -1.74 -24.52
N GLY A 339 -10.46 -1.50 -24.12
CA GLY A 339 -11.00 -1.88 -22.82
C GLY A 339 -11.35 -0.70 -21.93
N THR A 340 -11.36 -0.90 -20.61
CA THR A 340 -11.72 0.15 -19.65
C THR A 340 -10.73 0.26 -18.50
N MET A 341 -10.17 1.45 -18.29
CA MET A 341 -9.44 1.81 -17.08
C MET A 341 -10.25 2.81 -16.30
N MET A 342 -10.57 2.52 -15.05
CA MET A 342 -11.40 3.40 -14.22
C MET A 342 -10.87 3.58 -12.80
N GLN A 343 -10.99 4.80 -12.27
CA GLN A 343 -10.63 5.12 -10.88
C GLN A 343 -9.17 4.77 -10.53
N CYS A 344 -8.25 4.97 -11.48
CA CYS A 344 -6.87 4.56 -11.34
C CYS A 344 -5.95 5.75 -11.08
N SER A 345 -4.95 5.60 -10.20
CA SER A 345 -4.08 6.70 -9.78
C SER A 345 -2.60 6.35 -9.89
N ASN A 346 -1.85 7.20 -10.59
CA ASN A 346 -0.39 7.13 -10.59
C ASN A 346 0.21 8.10 -9.57
N TYR A 347 1.04 7.59 -8.66
CA TYR A 347 1.95 8.37 -7.81
C TYR A 347 3.42 8.03 -8.08
N ALA A 348 3.71 7.09 -8.99
CA ALA A 348 5.08 6.74 -9.34
C ALA A 348 5.70 7.79 -10.27
N ASN A 349 7.01 7.94 -10.14
CA ASN A 349 7.79 8.67 -11.11
C ASN A 349 7.93 7.84 -12.39
N VAL A 350 7.64 8.44 -13.55
CA VAL A 350 7.85 7.80 -14.86
C VAL A 350 9.06 8.47 -15.50
N VAL A 351 10.16 7.74 -15.66
CA VAL A 351 11.47 8.31 -15.93
C VAL A 351 12.08 7.77 -17.23
N SER A 352 12.29 8.65 -18.21
CA SER A 352 13.12 8.36 -19.36
C SER A 352 14.60 8.44 -19.02
N LEU A 353 15.36 7.38 -19.29
CA LEU A 353 16.81 7.35 -19.13
C LEU A 353 17.58 7.37 -20.47
N SER A 354 16.88 7.30 -21.62
CA SER A 354 17.47 7.47 -22.96
C SER A 354 17.01 8.75 -23.64
N ASP A 355 17.84 9.27 -24.55
CA ASP A 355 17.51 10.37 -25.46
C ASP A 355 16.75 9.90 -26.72
N ASP A 356 16.55 8.59 -26.90
CA ASP A 356 15.82 8.04 -28.04
C ASP A 356 14.29 8.14 -27.88
N SER A 357 13.59 8.13 -29.02
CA SER A 357 12.14 8.34 -29.12
C SER A 357 11.32 7.40 -28.23
N ARG A 358 10.44 7.98 -27.39
CA ARG A 358 9.57 7.27 -26.45
C ARG A 358 8.19 7.90 -26.35
N ILE A 359 7.20 7.09 -26.00
CA ILE A 359 5.85 7.54 -25.70
C ILE A 359 5.61 7.32 -24.20
N ILE A 360 5.50 8.42 -23.46
CA ILE A 360 5.50 8.40 -22.00
C ILE A 360 4.23 9.08 -21.49
N GLY A 361 3.46 8.38 -20.66
CA GLY A 361 2.35 9.00 -19.96
C GLY A 361 2.37 8.77 -18.47
N GLY A 362 1.71 9.67 -17.73
CA GLY A 362 1.61 9.55 -16.28
C GLY A 362 0.79 8.33 -15.85
N VAL A 363 -0.28 8.01 -16.57
CA VAL A 363 -1.16 6.87 -16.27
C VAL A 363 -0.90 5.72 -17.25
N ALA A 364 -1.10 5.97 -18.54
CA ALA A 364 -0.86 5.01 -19.61
C ALA A 364 0.23 5.55 -20.55
N GLY A 365 1.09 4.71 -21.12
CA GLY A 365 2.05 5.17 -22.12
C GLY A 365 1.36 5.58 -23.41
N CYS A 366 0.76 4.59 -24.07
CA CYS A 366 -0.10 4.79 -25.24
C CYS A 366 -1.51 4.25 -24.97
N VAL A 367 -2.52 4.91 -25.54
CA VAL A 367 -3.92 4.50 -25.54
C VAL A 367 -4.38 4.35 -26.98
N ALA A 368 -4.88 3.16 -27.33
CA ALA A 368 -5.40 2.83 -28.65
C ALA A 368 -6.58 1.87 -28.52
N ASP A 369 -7.30 1.56 -29.59
CA ASP A 369 -8.43 0.62 -29.57
C ASP A 369 -8.07 -0.76 -30.14
N LEU A 370 -8.65 -1.81 -29.56
CA LEU A 370 -8.42 -3.17 -30.06
C LEU A 370 -9.32 -3.46 -31.26
N LEU A 371 -8.72 -3.55 -32.44
CA LEU A 371 -9.40 -4.01 -33.66
C LEU A 371 -8.70 -5.27 -34.22
N LEU A 372 -9.20 -6.44 -33.84
CA LEU A 372 -8.71 -7.75 -34.30
C LEU A 372 -9.90 -8.63 -34.73
N SER A 373 -9.65 -9.75 -35.41
CA SER A 373 -10.72 -10.68 -35.77
C SER A 373 -11.51 -11.14 -34.53
N GLY A 374 -12.78 -10.73 -34.43
CA GLY A 374 -13.67 -11.02 -33.30
C GLY A 374 -13.62 -10.00 -32.15
N TYR A 375 -12.81 -8.94 -32.25
CA TYR A 375 -12.71 -7.86 -31.26
C TYR A 375 -12.75 -6.48 -31.91
N ASP A 376 -13.68 -5.66 -31.44
CA ASP A 376 -13.84 -4.25 -31.81
C ASP A 376 -14.11 -3.48 -30.52
N ILE A 377 -13.03 -3.16 -29.80
CA ILE A 377 -13.10 -2.65 -28.43
C ILE A 377 -12.44 -1.26 -28.36
N PRO A 378 -13.21 -0.17 -28.23
CA PRO A 378 -12.66 1.16 -27.94
C PRO A 378 -12.05 1.22 -26.54
N SER A 379 -11.25 2.25 -26.30
CA SER A 379 -10.61 2.51 -25.01
C SER A 379 -11.31 3.60 -24.23
N PHE A 380 -11.62 3.30 -22.96
CA PHE A 380 -12.18 4.26 -22.01
C PHE A 380 -11.24 4.43 -20.81
N MET A 381 -10.79 5.66 -20.57
CA MET A 381 -10.10 6.05 -19.35
C MET A 381 -11.02 6.96 -18.54
N ILE A 382 -11.45 6.51 -17.37
CA ILE A 382 -12.50 7.16 -16.57
C ILE A 382 -11.96 7.45 -15.18
N ALA A 383 -12.06 8.68 -14.69
CA ALA A 383 -11.60 9.06 -13.36
C ALA A 383 -10.13 8.62 -13.08
N CYS A 384 -9.27 8.71 -14.09
CA CYS A 384 -7.87 8.33 -13.98
C CYS A 384 -7.00 9.55 -13.71
N VAL A 385 -6.04 9.41 -12.81
CA VAL A 385 -5.32 10.54 -12.23
C VAL A 385 -3.82 10.32 -12.24
N ASN A 386 -3.06 11.35 -12.61
CA ASN A 386 -1.62 11.37 -12.42
C ASN A 386 -1.20 12.41 -11.37
N TYR A 387 -0.56 11.94 -10.30
CA TYR A 387 0.15 12.71 -9.29
C TYR A 387 1.68 12.60 -9.43
N GLY A 388 2.16 11.53 -10.06
CA GLY A 388 3.58 11.24 -10.21
C GLY A 388 4.29 12.19 -11.18
N THR A 389 5.59 12.39 -10.96
CA THR A 389 6.41 13.21 -11.86
C THR A 389 6.81 12.41 -13.10
N ILE A 390 6.67 13.02 -14.27
CA ILE A 390 7.13 12.48 -15.54
C ILE A 390 8.44 13.19 -15.91
N SER A 391 9.53 12.44 -16.00
CA SER A 391 10.86 12.96 -16.34
C SER A 391 11.23 12.55 -17.77
N VAL A 392 11.33 13.54 -18.66
CA VAL A 392 11.53 13.34 -20.10
C VAL A 392 12.87 13.91 -20.57
N ARG A 393 13.38 13.37 -21.67
CA ARG A 393 14.61 13.81 -22.34
C ARG A 393 14.62 13.22 -23.75
N GLY A 394 15.45 13.75 -24.64
CA GLY A 394 15.56 13.26 -26.00
C GLY A 394 14.38 13.65 -26.88
N ASP A 395 14.07 12.79 -27.85
CA ASP A 395 12.89 12.90 -28.70
C ASP A 395 11.72 12.07 -28.16
N GLY A 396 10.47 12.39 -28.54
CA GLY A 396 9.30 11.57 -28.21
C GLY A 396 8.04 12.36 -27.83
N ARG A 397 7.04 11.65 -27.30
CA ARG A 397 5.74 12.19 -26.86
C ARG A 397 5.56 12.02 -25.35
N ALA A 398 5.00 13.04 -24.70
CA ALA A 398 4.77 13.00 -23.26
C ALA A 398 3.39 13.57 -22.89
N GLY A 399 2.66 12.89 -22.01
CA GLY A 399 1.36 13.37 -21.55
C GLY A 399 1.09 13.10 -20.09
N GLY A 400 0.49 14.06 -19.40
CA GLY A 400 0.14 13.90 -17.99
C GLY A 400 -0.75 12.69 -17.72
N ILE A 401 -1.66 12.35 -18.65
CA ILE A 401 -2.49 11.14 -18.61
C ILE A 401 -1.93 10.07 -19.54
N THR A 402 -1.80 10.37 -20.83
CA THR A 402 -1.22 9.45 -21.82
C THR A 402 -0.24 10.15 -22.74
N GLY A 403 0.89 9.50 -23.03
CA GLY A 403 1.87 9.99 -23.99
C GLY A 403 1.30 10.09 -25.40
N GLU A 404 0.38 9.19 -25.75
CA GLU A 404 -0.30 9.14 -27.04
C GLU A 404 -1.72 8.60 -26.90
N ALA A 405 -2.64 9.21 -27.65
CA ALA A 405 -3.94 8.66 -27.99
C ALA A 405 -3.95 8.37 -29.50
N GLU A 406 -3.71 7.11 -29.85
CA GLU A 406 -3.41 6.63 -31.19
C GLU A 406 -4.66 6.62 -32.09
N GLU A 407 -4.48 7.01 -33.34
CA GLU A 407 -5.52 6.96 -34.35
C GLU A 407 -5.67 5.55 -34.91
N ASN A 408 -6.91 5.07 -34.99
CA ASN A 408 -7.20 3.91 -35.81
C ASN A 408 -7.42 4.29 -37.27
N GLN A 409 -6.45 3.99 -38.13
CA GLN A 409 -6.56 4.24 -39.58
C GLN A 409 -7.66 3.43 -40.27
N ASN A 410 -8.11 2.32 -39.68
CA ASN A 410 -9.23 1.52 -40.20
C ASN A 410 -10.59 2.07 -39.78
N LYS A 411 -10.62 2.95 -38.76
CA LYS A 411 -11.84 3.64 -38.28
C LYS A 411 -11.59 5.14 -38.07
N PRO A 412 -11.15 5.88 -39.13
CA PRO A 412 -10.66 7.25 -39.00
C PRO A 412 -11.76 8.28 -38.67
N ASN A 413 -13.03 7.87 -38.67
CA ASN A 413 -14.18 8.73 -38.34
C ASN A 413 -14.86 8.38 -37.02
N ASP A 414 -14.43 7.32 -36.34
CA ASP A 414 -15.01 6.88 -35.08
C ASP A 414 -14.20 7.46 -33.91
N VAL A 415 -14.87 7.84 -32.83
CA VAL A 415 -14.20 8.07 -31.55
C VAL A 415 -13.81 6.72 -30.97
N ARG A 416 -12.51 6.47 -30.81
CA ARG A 416 -11.94 5.19 -30.36
C ARG A 416 -11.23 5.28 -29.02
N ASN A 417 -10.78 6.48 -28.63
CA ASN A 417 -10.17 6.76 -27.32
C ASN A 417 -10.99 7.82 -26.58
N THR A 418 -11.54 7.49 -25.42
CA THR A 418 -12.35 8.43 -24.63
C THR A 418 -11.78 8.61 -23.23
N PHE A 419 -11.56 9.86 -22.84
CA PHE A 419 -11.08 10.26 -21.52
C PHE A 419 -12.19 11.00 -20.79
N VAL A 420 -12.55 10.55 -19.59
CA VAL A 420 -13.63 11.11 -18.80
C VAL A 420 -13.14 11.35 -17.39
N ALA A 421 -13.39 12.53 -16.83
CA ALA A 421 -12.99 12.86 -15.46
C ALA A 421 -11.48 12.63 -15.19
N CYS A 422 -10.63 12.65 -16.22
CA CYS A 422 -9.21 12.38 -16.06
C CYS A 422 -8.45 13.67 -15.76
N TYR A 423 -7.50 13.64 -14.82
CA TYR A 423 -6.73 14.83 -14.54
C TYR A 423 -5.28 14.58 -14.14
N ASN A 424 -4.42 15.51 -14.54
CA ASN A 424 -3.00 15.49 -14.23
C ASN A 424 -2.67 16.62 -13.26
N VAL A 425 -2.05 16.29 -12.13
CA VAL A 425 -1.43 17.27 -11.23
C VAL A 425 0.08 17.02 -11.08
N GLY A 426 0.57 15.90 -11.58
CA GLY A 426 1.99 15.57 -11.62
C GLY A 426 2.75 16.44 -12.63
N ASP A 427 3.97 16.80 -12.27
CA ASP A 427 4.83 17.63 -13.12
C ASP A 427 5.39 16.82 -14.30
N ILE A 428 5.52 17.47 -15.45
CA ILE A 428 6.33 16.99 -16.57
C ILE A 428 7.60 17.85 -16.61
N LYS A 429 8.75 17.21 -16.42
CA LYS A 429 10.04 17.89 -16.30
C LYS A 429 11.05 17.32 -17.28
N VAL A 430 11.88 18.19 -17.84
CA VAL A 430 13.07 17.73 -18.56
C VAL A 430 14.11 17.29 -17.54
N VAL A 431 14.75 16.14 -17.77
CA VAL A 431 15.86 15.66 -16.94
C VAL A 431 16.97 16.72 -16.91
N GLU A 432 17.55 16.96 -15.73
CA GLU A 432 18.59 17.97 -15.54
C GLU A 432 19.77 17.77 -16.51
N GLY A 433 20.19 18.87 -17.15
CA GLY A 433 21.27 18.85 -18.14
C GLY A 433 20.91 18.18 -19.48
N LYS A 434 19.62 17.86 -19.71
CA LYS A 434 19.13 17.26 -20.95
C LYS A 434 18.20 18.21 -21.69
N THR A 435 17.99 17.90 -22.97
CA THR A 435 17.00 18.55 -23.82
C THR A 435 15.83 17.61 -24.05
N TYR A 436 14.66 18.17 -24.28
CA TYR A 436 13.51 17.42 -24.79
C TYR A 436 13.06 18.09 -26.10
N VAL A 437 13.19 17.34 -27.19
CA VAL A 437 12.86 17.73 -28.55
C VAL A 437 11.55 17.02 -28.89
N GLY A 438 10.64 17.74 -29.56
CA GLY A 438 9.27 17.28 -29.76
C GLY A 438 8.31 18.23 -29.06
N GLU A 439 7.50 18.95 -29.84
CA GLU A 439 6.51 19.94 -29.35
C GLU A 439 5.30 19.31 -28.64
N GLN A 440 5.47 18.16 -27.98
CA GLN A 440 4.40 17.24 -27.62
C GLN A 440 4.42 16.83 -26.14
N ALA A 441 5.08 17.60 -25.27
CA ALA A 441 4.76 17.53 -23.84
C ALA A 441 3.40 18.18 -23.63
N SER A 442 2.44 17.38 -23.16
CA SER A 442 1.04 17.78 -23.00
C SER A 442 0.57 17.55 -21.58
N GLY A 443 -0.19 18.48 -21.02
CA GLY A 443 -0.71 18.33 -19.67
C GLY A 443 -1.73 17.19 -19.54
N LEU A 444 -2.38 16.78 -20.63
CA LEU A 444 -3.32 15.66 -20.67
C LEU A 444 -2.84 14.56 -21.60
N CYS A 445 -2.89 14.79 -22.91
CA CYS A 445 -2.53 13.78 -23.90
C CYS A 445 -2.05 14.36 -25.22
N THR A 446 -1.30 13.55 -25.98
CA THR A 446 -0.97 13.82 -27.37
C THR A 446 -1.95 13.06 -28.25
N ALA A 447 -2.85 13.75 -28.94
CA ALA A 447 -3.83 13.13 -29.81
C ALA A 447 -3.32 13.14 -31.26
N THR A 448 -3.26 11.98 -31.91
CA THR A 448 -2.80 11.90 -33.30
C THR A 448 -3.91 12.11 -34.32
N SER A 449 -5.16 12.24 -33.88
CA SER A 449 -6.33 12.49 -34.73
C SER A 449 -7.39 13.31 -34.00
N GLU A 450 -8.01 14.25 -34.72
CA GLU A 450 -9.10 15.08 -34.20
C GLU A 450 -10.40 14.29 -33.96
N LYS A 451 -10.60 13.21 -34.73
CA LYS A 451 -11.85 12.43 -34.71
C LYS A 451 -11.78 11.23 -33.77
N SER A 452 -10.59 10.65 -33.64
CA SER A 452 -10.42 9.40 -32.89
C SER A 452 -10.44 9.56 -31.37
N THR A 453 -10.22 10.77 -30.87
CA THR A 453 -10.12 11.06 -29.43
C THR A 453 -11.22 12.00 -28.96
N ALA A 454 -11.75 11.75 -27.76
CA ALA A 454 -12.71 12.64 -27.09
C ALA A 454 -12.40 12.80 -25.59
N LEU A 455 -12.58 14.01 -25.06
CA LEU A 455 -12.34 14.34 -23.65
C LEU A 455 -13.58 14.96 -22.99
N TYR A 456 -13.92 14.50 -21.79
CA TYR A 456 -15.08 14.98 -21.03
C TYR A 456 -14.72 15.25 -19.57
N GLY A 457 -14.79 16.51 -19.15
CA GLY A 457 -14.50 16.89 -17.76
C GLY A 457 -13.07 16.57 -17.36
N CYS A 458 -12.08 16.90 -18.18
CA CYS A 458 -10.67 16.61 -17.89
C CYS A 458 -9.92 17.89 -17.52
N PHE A 459 -8.89 17.81 -16.68
CA PHE A 459 -8.03 18.96 -16.47
C PHE A 459 -6.55 18.64 -16.24
N SER A 460 -5.68 19.60 -16.56
CA SER A 460 -4.27 19.54 -16.14
C SER A 460 -3.91 20.70 -15.23
N ALA A 461 -3.06 20.42 -14.25
CA ALA A 461 -2.63 21.33 -13.20
C ALA A 461 -1.14 21.18 -12.85
N GLY A 462 -0.46 20.18 -13.43
CA GLY A 462 0.97 19.97 -13.26
C GLY A 462 1.80 20.96 -14.06
N THR A 463 3.03 21.20 -13.61
CA THR A 463 3.96 22.04 -14.37
C THR A 463 4.45 21.32 -15.63
N LEU A 464 4.80 22.09 -16.67
CA LEU A 464 5.23 21.58 -17.95
C LEU A 464 6.61 22.13 -18.33
N PRO A 465 7.37 21.43 -19.18
CA PRO A 465 8.60 21.98 -19.72
C PRO A 465 8.31 23.19 -20.61
N GLN A 466 9.36 23.96 -20.94
CA GLN A 466 9.25 25.09 -21.86
C GLN A 466 8.58 24.64 -23.17
N ASN A 467 7.61 25.43 -23.66
CA ASN A 467 6.78 25.16 -24.85
C ASN A 467 5.79 23.98 -24.73
N GLY A 468 5.68 23.35 -23.56
CA GLY A 468 4.66 22.33 -23.31
C GLY A 468 3.24 22.87 -23.48
N LYS A 469 2.33 22.02 -23.97
CA LYS A 469 0.92 22.35 -24.19
C LYS A 469 0.11 22.04 -22.92
N PRO A 470 -0.58 23.02 -22.30
CA PRO A 470 -1.28 22.80 -21.03
C PRO A 470 -2.35 21.70 -21.05
N GLY A 471 -3.01 21.46 -22.19
CA GLY A 471 -4.01 20.40 -22.34
C GLY A 471 -3.53 19.31 -23.30
N VAL A 472 -3.98 19.41 -24.55
CA VAL A 472 -3.73 18.45 -25.62
C VAL A 472 -2.73 19.00 -26.64
N SER A 473 -1.98 18.12 -27.29
CA SER A 473 -1.03 18.47 -28.36
C SER A 473 -1.24 17.63 -29.64
N VAL A 474 -0.56 18.02 -30.72
CA VAL A 474 -0.62 17.47 -32.09
C VAL A 474 -1.92 17.79 -32.83
N CYS A 475 -3.03 17.13 -32.50
CA CYS A 475 -4.33 17.42 -33.09
C CYS A 475 -5.26 18.09 -32.07
N LYS A 476 -6.35 18.67 -32.57
CA LYS A 476 -7.42 19.24 -31.75
C LYS A 476 -8.62 18.29 -31.67
N PRO A 477 -8.64 17.31 -30.77
CA PRO A 477 -9.79 16.42 -30.63
C PRO A 477 -11.02 17.13 -30.08
N TYR A 478 -12.17 16.46 -30.14
CA TYR A 478 -13.37 16.92 -29.46
C TYR A 478 -13.17 16.95 -27.93
N GLY A 479 -13.69 17.97 -27.27
CA GLY A 479 -13.62 18.07 -25.82
C GLY A 479 -14.73 18.94 -25.21
N ASN A 480 -15.26 18.53 -24.07
CA ASN A 480 -16.23 19.31 -23.29
C ASN A 480 -15.76 19.41 -21.83
N GLY A 481 -15.77 20.60 -21.24
CA GLY A 481 -15.31 20.82 -19.87
C GLY A 481 -13.83 20.46 -19.69
N VAL A 482 -12.98 20.81 -20.66
CA VAL A 482 -11.54 20.49 -20.63
C VAL A 482 -10.73 21.73 -20.26
N PHE A 483 -10.00 21.67 -19.16
CA PHE A 483 -9.29 22.82 -18.61
C PHE A 483 -7.80 22.57 -18.39
N ALA A 484 -7.01 23.63 -18.32
CA ALA A 484 -5.62 23.52 -17.91
C ALA A 484 -5.19 24.72 -17.09
N LEU A 485 -4.37 24.51 -16.07
CA LEU A 485 -3.74 25.60 -15.34
C LEU A 485 -2.77 26.35 -16.24
N SER A 486 -2.84 27.68 -16.21
CA SER A 486 -1.82 28.55 -16.78
C SER A 486 -1.71 29.82 -15.95
N ASP A 487 -0.50 30.12 -15.46
CA ASP A 487 -0.23 31.30 -14.63
C ASP A 487 0.01 32.58 -15.46
N ALA A 488 -0.02 32.48 -16.80
CA ALA A 488 0.07 33.64 -17.69
C ALA A 488 -1.29 34.37 -17.74
N SER A 489 -1.30 35.65 -17.38
CA SER A 489 -2.50 36.49 -17.21
C SER A 489 -3.10 37.05 -18.50
N ASP A 490 -2.54 36.74 -19.67
CA ASP A 490 -2.87 37.52 -20.85
C ASP A 490 -3.95 36.77 -21.67
N ASP A 491 -5.20 37.10 -21.34
CA ASP A 491 -6.45 36.87 -22.07
C ASP A 491 -6.82 35.40 -22.42
N LEU A 492 -7.45 34.69 -21.47
CA LEU A 492 -8.06 33.37 -21.66
C LEU A 492 -9.37 33.46 -22.50
N PRO A 493 -9.71 32.55 -23.44
CA PRO A 493 -9.09 31.26 -23.72
C PRO A 493 -8.56 31.12 -25.17
N GLU A 494 -7.24 31.09 -25.32
CA GLU A 494 -6.65 30.21 -26.35
C GLU A 494 -6.96 28.76 -25.97
N SER A 495 -7.59 28.02 -26.88
CA SER A 495 -7.93 26.60 -26.72
C SER A 495 -6.82 25.78 -26.06
N VAL A 496 -7.17 24.86 -25.16
CA VAL A 496 -6.23 23.89 -24.55
C VAL A 496 -5.88 22.73 -25.49
N GLY A 497 -5.83 23.00 -26.79
CA GLY A 497 -5.64 21.99 -27.83
C GLY A 497 -6.91 21.17 -28.12
N ILE A 498 -8.10 21.71 -27.87
CA ILE A 498 -9.39 21.09 -28.21
C ILE A 498 -9.98 21.76 -29.45
N ALA A 499 -10.78 21.01 -30.22
CA ALA A 499 -11.50 21.53 -31.38
C ALA A 499 -12.40 22.72 -31.00
N ASP A 500 -12.64 23.63 -31.93
CA ASP A 500 -13.50 24.80 -31.72
C ASP A 500 -14.99 24.41 -31.49
N THR A 501 -15.33 23.15 -31.71
CA THR A 501 -16.64 22.55 -31.38
C THR A 501 -16.76 22.16 -29.90
N GLY A 502 -15.67 22.24 -29.14
CA GLY A 502 -15.66 21.98 -27.71
C GLY A 502 -16.40 23.04 -26.90
N LYS A 503 -17.04 22.62 -25.81
CA LYS A 503 -17.81 23.52 -24.94
C LYS A 503 -17.10 23.70 -23.61
N ASN A 504 -17.10 24.92 -23.09
CA ASN A 504 -16.52 25.26 -21.79
C ASN A 504 -15.09 24.71 -21.61
N CYS A 505 -14.21 24.94 -22.58
CA CYS A 505 -12.82 24.50 -22.51
C CYS A 505 -11.89 25.72 -22.43
N GLY A 506 -10.70 25.56 -21.86
CA GLY A 506 -9.70 26.62 -21.90
C GLY A 506 -8.70 26.61 -20.76
N LYS A 507 -7.67 27.44 -20.90
CA LYS A 507 -6.71 27.72 -19.84
C LYS A 507 -7.43 28.42 -18.67
N LYS A 508 -6.95 28.24 -17.44
CA LYS A 508 -7.53 28.79 -16.20
C LYS A 508 -6.42 29.20 -15.24
N THR A 509 -6.66 30.26 -14.47
CA THR A 509 -5.87 30.52 -13.26
C THR A 509 -6.16 29.44 -12.21
N ARG A 510 -5.34 29.37 -11.15
CA ARG A 510 -5.57 28.43 -10.04
C ARG A 510 -6.96 28.64 -9.42
N ALA A 511 -7.34 29.88 -9.16
CA ALA A 511 -8.62 30.23 -8.56
C ALA A 511 -9.79 29.86 -9.48
N ASP A 512 -9.68 30.16 -10.78
CA ASP A 512 -10.75 29.85 -11.74
C ASP A 512 -10.91 28.36 -11.97
N LEU A 513 -9.82 27.60 -11.99
CA LEU A 513 -9.85 26.15 -12.18
C LEU A 513 -10.66 25.46 -11.08
N ASN A 514 -10.53 25.94 -9.84
CA ASN A 514 -11.22 25.40 -8.67
C ASN A 514 -12.56 26.12 -8.37
N SER A 515 -13.01 27.00 -9.27
CA SER A 515 -14.26 27.75 -9.08
C SER A 515 -15.50 26.84 -9.26
N PRO A 516 -16.63 27.18 -8.59
CA PRO A 516 -17.88 26.45 -8.78
C PRO A 516 -18.34 26.37 -10.25
N ALA A 517 -18.06 27.39 -11.07
CA ALA A 517 -18.41 27.42 -12.48
C ALA A 517 -17.62 26.39 -13.30
N THR A 518 -16.30 26.31 -13.10
CA THR A 518 -15.45 25.32 -13.78
C THR A 518 -15.79 23.90 -13.34
N ILE A 519 -16.02 23.69 -12.03
CA ILE A 519 -16.46 22.40 -11.49
C ILE A 519 -17.79 21.97 -12.08
N LYS A 520 -18.77 22.88 -12.16
CA LYS A 520 -20.04 22.60 -12.82
C LYS A 520 -19.83 22.22 -14.29
N ALA A 521 -19.00 22.95 -15.02
CA ALA A 521 -18.72 22.65 -16.43
C ALA A 521 -18.09 21.26 -16.63
N MET A 522 -17.14 20.85 -15.76
CA MET A 522 -16.57 19.50 -15.80
C MET A 522 -17.63 18.43 -15.51
N ASN A 523 -18.47 18.65 -14.49
CA ASN A 523 -19.53 17.70 -14.14
C ASN A 523 -20.63 17.61 -15.21
N ASP A 524 -21.04 18.72 -15.81
CA ASP A 524 -21.99 18.73 -16.94
C ASP A 524 -21.41 17.96 -18.14
N ALA A 525 -20.09 18.05 -18.37
CA ALA A 525 -19.43 17.28 -19.42
C ALA A 525 -19.42 15.77 -19.12
N ILE A 526 -19.25 15.38 -17.86
CA ILE A 526 -19.39 13.99 -17.43
C ILE A 526 -20.83 13.49 -17.69
N GLU A 527 -21.86 14.29 -17.38
CA GLU A 527 -23.25 13.90 -17.67
C GLU A 527 -23.52 13.77 -19.16
N ALA A 528 -22.95 14.66 -19.99
CA ALA A 528 -23.07 14.56 -21.44
C ALA A 528 -22.44 13.27 -21.98
N PHE A 529 -21.32 12.84 -21.41
CA PHE A 529 -20.74 11.54 -21.71
C PHE A 529 -21.64 10.39 -21.24
N ASN A 530 -22.12 10.41 -19.99
CA ASN A 530 -22.97 9.36 -19.43
C ASN A 530 -24.27 9.16 -20.23
N ALA A 531 -24.84 10.24 -20.76
CA ALA A 531 -26.02 10.18 -21.62
C ALA A 531 -25.72 9.52 -22.97
N LYS A 532 -24.50 9.67 -23.49
CA LYS A 532 -24.06 9.08 -24.76
C LYS A 532 -23.61 7.62 -24.61
N GLU A 533 -22.88 7.31 -23.54
CA GLU A 533 -22.22 6.01 -23.29
C GLU A 533 -22.62 5.42 -21.92
N PRO A 534 -23.90 5.05 -21.73
CA PRO A 534 -24.42 4.64 -20.41
C PRO A 534 -23.76 3.36 -19.86
N THR A 535 -23.18 2.52 -20.71
CA THR A 535 -22.49 1.28 -20.33
C THR A 535 -21.17 1.52 -19.62
N HIS A 536 -20.56 2.69 -19.84
CA HIS A 536 -19.29 3.11 -19.24
C HIS A 536 -19.48 4.34 -18.36
N ALA A 537 -20.68 4.54 -17.81
CA ALA A 537 -21.02 5.75 -17.08
C ALA A 537 -20.05 6.04 -15.92
N CYS A 538 -19.53 7.27 -15.88
CA CYS A 538 -18.74 7.77 -14.79
C CYS A 538 -19.68 8.24 -13.66
N THR A 539 -19.56 7.65 -12.48
CA THR A 539 -20.32 8.04 -11.28
C THR A 539 -19.61 9.08 -10.42
N TYR A 540 -18.32 9.32 -10.64
CA TYR A 540 -17.52 10.28 -9.88
C TYR A 540 -17.79 11.72 -10.31
N ARG A 541 -17.74 12.66 -9.37
CA ARG A 541 -17.97 14.08 -9.64
C ARG A 541 -16.87 14.93 -9.06
N PHE A 542 -16.52 16.01 -9.75
CA PHE A 542 -15.61 17.00 -9.21
C PHE A 542 -16.29 17.82 -8.13
N LYS A 543 -15.53 18.12 -7.09
CA LYS A 543 -15.84 19.15 -6.09
C LYS A 543 -14.65 20.08 -5.90
N VAL A 544 -14.90 21.17 -5.18
CA VAL A 544 -13.86 22.12 -4.79
C VAL A 544 -12.85 21.38 -3.90
N GLY A 545 -11.59 21.36 -4.32
CA GLY A 545 -10.49 20.84 -3.49
C GLY A 545 -9.70 21.96 -2.81
N PRO A 546 -8.66 21.63 -2.04
CA PRO A 546 -7.83 22.63 -1.35
C PRO A 546 -6.95 23.45 -2.31
N THR A 547 -6.56 22.87 -3.46
CA THR A 547 -5.63 23.49 -4.42
C THR A 547 -6.12 23.42 -5.86
N TYR A 548 -6.79 22.34 -6.21
CA TYR A 548 -7.41 22.06 -7.50
C TYR A 548 -8.65 21.19 -7.28
N PRO A 549 -9.54 21.05 -8.28
CA PRO A 549 -10.71 20.17 -8.17
C PRO A 549 -10.31 18.74 -7.82
N VAL A 550 -11.11 18.07 -7.00
CA VAL A 550 -10.90 16.66 -6.63
C VAL A 550 -12.14 15.84 -6.98
N LEU A 551 -11.95 14.57 -7.33
CA LEU A 551 -13.05 13.64 -7.55
C LEU A 551 -13.54 13.05 -6.23
N GLU A 552 -14.86 12.94 -6.12
CA GLU A 552 -15.59 12.23 -5.06
C GLU A 552 -16.37 11.04 -5.64
#